data_AF-X0X1U2-F1
#
_entry.id   AF-X0X1U2-F1
#
_cell.length_a   1.000
_cell.length_b   1.000
_cell.length_c   1.000
_cell.angle_alpha   90.00
_cell.angle_beta   90.00
_cell.angle_gamma   90.00
#
_symmetry.space_group_name_H-M   'P 1'
#
loop_
_entity.id
_entity.type
_entity.pdbx_description
1 polymer ?
#
loop_
_entity_poly.entity_id
_entity_poly.type
_entity_poly.pdbx_seq_one_letter_code
_entity_poly.pdbx_strand_id
1 'polypeptide(L)'
;MNSKNILDHFSELADPREDNKRHKLIDIIAIVLCASICGAEKWEDIETFGRAKESWFRKYLELPHGIPSHDTLARVFGLLDPEQFNRCFLSWIQAINPRQEQEIINIDGKTLRR
;
A
#
# COMPACT_ATOMS: atom_id res chain seq x y z
N MET A 1 -19.83 -8.21 6.85
CA MET A 1 -18.86 -7.61 7.81
C MET A 1 -17.82 -6.89 6.96
N ASN A 2 -17.75 -5.56 7.00
CA ASN A 2 -16.64 -4.84 6.38
C ASN A 2 -15.38 -5.16 7.20
N SER A 3 -14.60 -6.13 6.73
CA SER A 3 -13.28 -6.39 7.32
C SER A 3 -12.44 -5.13 7.14
N LYS A 4 -11.70 -4.73 8.18
CA LYS A 4 -10.74 -3.62 8.10
C LYS A 4 -9.37 -4.08 7.59
N ASN A 5 -9.25 -5.36 7.29
CA ASN A 5 -7.99 -5.97 6.93
C ASN A 5 -7.64 -5.61 5.48
N ILE A 6 -6.45 -5.05 5.28
CA ILE A 6 -5.94 -4.67 3.97
C ILE A 6 -5.88 -5.86 3.00
N LEU A 7 -5.57 -7.07 3.50
CA LEU A 7 -5.47 -8.29 2.69
C LEU A 7 -6.80 -8.59 1.97
N ASP A 8 -7.92 -8.35 2.64
CA ASP A 8 -9.25 -8.64 2.08
C ASP A 8 -9.59 -7.68 0.93
N HIS A 9 -9.25 -6.40 1.07
CA HIS A 9 -9.52 -5.38 0.04
C HIS A 9 -8.60 -5.48 -1.19
N PHE A 10 -7.41 -6.06 -1.02
CA PHE A 10 -6.47 -6.30 -2.10
C PHE A 10 -6.53 -7.73 -2.64
N SER A 11 -7.46 -8.56 -2.17
CA SER A 11 -7.62 -9.95 -2.63
C SER A 11 -8.03 -10.07 -4.10
N GLU A 12 -8.76 -9.09 -4.61
CA GLU A 12 -9.20 -9.01 -6.01
C GLU A 12 -8.19 -8.33 -6.94
N LEU A 13 -7.10 -7.78 -6.39
CA LEU A 13 -6.04 -7.18 -7.19
C LEU A 13 -5.31 -8.30 -7.95
N ALA A 14 -5.41 -8.27 -9.27
CA ALA A 14 -4.71 -9.22 -10.12
C ALA A 14 -3.20 -9.03 -9.94
N ASP A 15 -2.46 -10.14 -9.88
CA ASP A 15 -1.01 -10.11 -9.88
C ASP A 15 -0.52 -10.13 -11.34
N PRO A 16 -0.09 -8.98 -11.91
CA PRO A 16 0.29 -8.87 -13.31
C PRO A 16 1.68 -9.48 -13.57
N ARG A 17 2.34 -10.00 -12.55
CA ARG A 17 3.63 -10.67 -12.69
C ARG A 17 3.37 -12.06 -13.24
N GLU A 18 4.21 -12.50 -14.16
CA GLU A 18 4.17 -13.87 -14.69
C GLU A 18 4.92 -14.80 -13.72
N ASP A 19 6.20 -15.10 -14.01
CA ASP A 19 6.97 -16.13 -13.28
C ASP A 19 7.79 -15.59 -12.10
N ASN A 20 8.16 -14.30 -12.10
CA ASN A 20 9.06 -13.73 -11.10
C ASN A 20 8.32 -13.26 -9.83
N LYS A 21 7.57 -14.16 -9.19
CA LYS A 21 6.77 -13.93 -7.96
C LYS A 21 7.50 -14.30 -6.67
N ARG A 22 8.81 -14.02 -6.60
CA ARG A 22 9.61 -14.27 -5.39
C ARG A 22 9.00 -13.64 -4.13
N HIS A 23 8.58 -12.39 -4.21
CA HIS A 23 7.91 -11.71 -3.10
C HIS A 23 6.41 -11.77 -3.31
N LYS A 24 5.64 -12.00 -2.24
CA LYS A 24 4.17 -11.95 -2.33
C LYS A 24 3.73 -10.56 -2.74
N LEU A 25 2.73 -10.47 -3.62
CA LEU A 25 2.22 -9.17 -4.07
C LEU A 25 1.74 -8.33 -2.88
N ILE A 26 1.05 -8.99 -1.95
CA ILE A 26 0.50 -8.32 -0.79
C ILE A 26 1.57 -7.81 0.19
N ASP A 27 2.69 -8.52 0.32
CA ASP A 27 3.83 -8.06 1.11
C ASP A 27 4.44 -6.80 0.50
N ILE A 28 4.57 -6.76 -0.84
CA ILE A 28 5.06 -5.59 -1.58
C ILE A 28 4.14 -4.38 -1.33
N ILE A 29 2.82 -4.56 -1.48
CA ILE A 29 1.83 -3.50 -1.31
C ILE A 29 1.87 -2.95 0.12
N ALA A 30 1.91 -3.84 1.12
CA ALA A 30 1.97 -3.45 2.52
C ALA A 30 3.24 -2.64 2.84
N ILE A 31 4.41 -3.06 2.34
CA ILE A 31 5.68 -2.34 2.53
C ILE A 31 5.60 -0.94 1.90
N VAL A 32 5.17 -0.84 0.65
CA VAL A 32 5.08 0.44 -0.07
C VAL A 32 4.13 1.38 0.65
N LEU A 33 2.92 0.92 1.03
CA LEU A 33 1.96 1.76 1.73
C LEU A 33 2.49 2.26 3.08
N CYS A 34 3.07 1.37 3.90
CA CYS A 34 3.64 1.77 5.18
C CYS A 34 4.77 2.79 5.00
N ALA A 35 5.67 2.57 4.04
CA ALA A 35 6.76 3.49 3.78
C ALA A 35 6.25 4.85 3.27
N SER A 36 5.29 4.87 2.35
CA SER A 36 4.69 6.11 1.83
C SER A 36 3.95 6.90 2.91
N ILE A 37 3.22 6.25 3.81
CA ILE A 37 2.60 6.91 4.97
C ILE A 37 3.65 7.53 5.89
N CYS A 38 4.82 6.88 6.02
CA CYS A 38 5.95 7.40 6.77
C CYS A 38 6.79 8.44 5.99
N GLY A 39 6.34 8.88 4.81
CA GLY A 39 6.99 9.94 4.04
C GLY A 39 8.11 9.48 3.10
N ALA A 40 8.20 8.18 2.77
CA ALA A 40 9.12 7.73 1.73
C ALA A 40 8.59 8.14 0.34
N GLU A 41 9.42 8.86 -0.43
CA GLU A 41 9.04 9.40 -1.75
C GLU A 41 9.64 8.59 -2.91
N LYS A 42 10.81 7.95 -2.70
CA LYS A 42 11.52 7.20 -3.73
C LYS A 42 11.53 5.70 -3.43
N TRP A 43 11.76 4.89 -4.47
CA TRP A 43 11.82 3.43 -4.31
C TRP A 43 12.97 2.98 -3.41
N GLU A 44 14.10 3.69 -3.46
CA GLU A 44 15.26 3.48 -2.60
C GLU A 44 14.94 3.81 -1.13
N ASP A 45 14.11 4.82 -0.89
CA ASP A 45 13.64 5.18 0.45
C ASP A 45 12.74 4.07 1.00
N ILE A 46 11.86 3.53 0.16
CA ILE A 46 10.97 2.41 0.53
C ILE A 46 11.76 1.14 0.82
N GLU A 47 12.77 0.81 0.00
CA GLU A 47 13.67 -0.32 0.27
C GLU A 47 14.40 -0.12 1.61
N THR A 48 14.95 1.08 1.83
CA THR A 48 15.66 1.42 3.08
C THR A 48 14.74 1.31 4.29
N PHE A 49 13.51 1.83 4.20
CA PHE A 49 12.49 1.70 5.24
C PHE A 49 12.13 0.23 5.50
N GLY A 50 11.90 -0.53 4.43
CA GLY A 50 11.60 -1.96 4.49
C GLY A 50 12.68 -2.72 5.25
N ARG A 51 13.95 -2.52 4.91
CA ARG A 51 15.10 -3.13 5.58
C ARG A 51 15.20 -2.70 7.04
N ALA A 52 15.03 -1.42 7.34
CA ALA A 52 15.08 -0.89 8.70
C ALA A 52 13.94 -1.43 9.59
N LYS A 53 12.81 -1.83 9.00
CA LYS A 53 11.62 -2.33 9.70
C LYS A 53 11.34 -3.80 9.45
N GLU A 54 12.26 -4.56 8.86
CA GLU A 54 12.02 -5.96 8.45
C GLU A 54 11.55 -6.83 9.63
N SER A 55 12.17 -6.69 10.80
CA SER A 55 11.80 -7.42 12.02
C SER A 55 10.37 -7.10 12.50
N TRP A 56 9.88 -5.89 12.23
CA TRP A 56 8.51 -5.50 12.51
C TRP A 56 7.55 -6.07 11.46
N PHE A 57 7.92 -5.99 10.18
CA PHE A 57 7.11 -6.55 9.09
C PHE A 57 6.91 -8.06 9.21
N ARG A 58 7.94 -8.82 9.62
CA ARG A 58 7.84 -10.27 9.82
C ARG A 58 6.81 -10.71 10.88
N LYS A 59 6.30 -9.78 11.70
CA LYS A 59 5.20 -10.07 12.63
C LYS A 59 3.83 -10.18 11.94
N TYR A 60 3.71 -9.61 10.75
CA TYR A 60 2.44 -9.47 10.02
C TYR A 60 2.49 -10.02 8.59
N LEU A 61 3.68 -10.03 7.97
CA LEU A 61 3.94 -10.44 6.60
C LEU A 61 4.82 -11.69 6.59
N GLU A 62 4.68 -12.52 5.55
CA GLU A 62 5.45 -13.75 5.45
C GLU A 62 6.89 -13.50 5.00
N LEU A 63 7.11 -12.58 4.06
CA LEU A 63 8.43 -12.20 3.55
C LEU A 63 9.33 -13.41 3.24
N PRO A 64 8.91 -14.33 2.34
CA PRO A 64 9.63 -15.58 2.06
C PRO A 64 11.06 -15.36 1.58
N HIS A 65 11.32 -14.20 0.96
CA HIS A 65 12.65 -13.80 0.49
C HIS A 65 13.07 -12.42 1.02
N GLY A 66 12.51 -12.01 2.16
CA GLY A 66 12.82 -10.72 2.79
C GLY A 66 12.26 -9.53 2.02
N ILE A 67 12.90 -8.37 2.21
CA ILE A 67 12.49 -7.09 1.63
C ILE A 67 12.84 -7.05 0.13
N PRO A 68 11.89 -6.74 -0.76
CA PRO A 68 12.16 -6.56 -2.18
C PRO A 68 13.09 -5.37 -2.43
N SER A 69 13.94 -5.45 -3.46
CA SER A 69 14.76 -4.31 -3.91
C SER A 69 13.90 -3.18 -4.49
N HIS A 70 14.41 -1.95 -4.51
CA HIS A 70 13.77 -0.81 -5.16
C HIS A 70 13.41 -1.09 -6.63
N ASP A 71 14.27 -1.78 -7.39
CA ASP A 71 13.97 -2.24 -8.76
C ASP A 71 12.75 -3.17 -8.82
N THR A 72 12.63 -4.07 -7.84
CA THR A 72 11.47 -4.97 -7.76
C THR A 72 10.22 -4.18 -7.45
N LEU A 73 10.27 -3.27 -6.47
CA LEU A 73 9.14 -2.41 -6.10
C LEU A 73 8.65 -1.58 -7.29
N ALA A 74 9.57 -0.87 -7.94
CA ALA A 74 9.28 -0.02 -9.10
C ALA A 74 8.66 -0.82 -10.25
N ARG A 75 9.25 -1.99 -10.57
CA ARG A 75 8.74 -2.85 -11.63
C ARG A 75 7.35 -3.39 -11.32
N VAL A 76 7.09 -3.85 -10.09
CA VAL A 76 5.77 -4.37 -9.73
C VAL A 76 4.72 -3.26 -9.83
N PHE A 77 4.97 -2.09 -9.24
CA PHE A 77 4.03 -0.97 -9.31
C PHE A 77 3.85 -0.41 -10.72
N GLY A 78 4.87 -0.48 -11.57
CA GLY A 78 4.76 -0.12 -12.99
C GLY A 78 3.94 -1.11 -13.82
N LEU A 79 3.69 -2.33 -13.33
CA LEU A 79 2.87 -3.35 -14.00
C LEU A 79 1.42 -3.39 -13.49
N LEU A 80 1.15 -2.83 -12.31
CA LEU A 80 -0.19 -2.86 -11.72
C LEU A 80 -1.17 -2.03 -12.55
N ASP A 81 -2.40 -2.53 -12.71
CA ASP A 81 -3.52 -1.72 -13.20
C ASP A 81 -3.81 -0.60 -12.19
N PRO A 82 -3.58 0.68 -12.54
CA PRO A 82 -3.77 1.79 -11.62
C PRO A 82 -5.22 1.95 -11.18
N GLU A 83 -6.19 1.64 -12.06
CA GLU A 83 -7.60 1.76 -11.72
C GLU A 83 -8.04 0.68 -10.74
N GLN A 84 -7.59 -0.56 -10.96
CA GLN A 84 -7.88 -1.66 -10.05
C GLN A 84 -7.23 -1.43 -8.68
N PHE A 85 -5.95 -1.04 -8.67
CA PHE A 85 -5.25 -0.70 -7.44
C PHE A 85 -5.98 0.41 -6.66
N ASN A 86 -6.39 1.49 -7.34
CA ASN A 86 -7.10 2.59 -6.71
C ASN A 86 -8.45 2.15 -6.13
N ARG A 87 -9.22 1.29 -6.82
CA ARG A 87 -10.47 0.73 -6.28
C ARG A 87 -10.25 -0.07 -5.00
N CYS A 88 -9.26 -0.96 -4.98
CA CYS A 88 -8.88 -1.74 -3.79
C CYS A 88 -8.46 -0.81 -2.64
N PHE A 89 -7.62 0.18 -2.93
CA PHE A 89 -7.14 1.15 -1.95
C PHE A 89 -8.29 1.97 -1.35
N LEU A 90 -9.18 2.54 -2.19
CA LEU A 90 -10.33 3.31 -1.71
C LEU A 90 -11.30 2.47 -0.88
N SER A 91 -11.55 1.23 -1.30
CA SER A 91 -12.37 0.28 -0.55
C SER A 91 -11.80 0.06 0.86
N TRP A 92 -10.48 -0.13 0.97
CA TRP A 92 -9.80 -0.27 2.25
C TRP A 92 -9.88 1.00 3.11
N ILE A 93 -9.59 2.17 2.53
CA ILE A 93 -9.66 3.47 3.24
C ILE A 93 -11.08 3.72 3.79
N GLN A 94 -12.12 3.42 3.02
CA GLN A 94 -13.50 3.56 3.46
C GLN A 94 -13.85 2.59 4.61
N ALA A 95 -13.31 1.37 4.59
CA ALA A 95 -13.54 0.41 5.65
C ALA A 95 -12.86 0.80 6.98
N ILE A 96 -11.66 1.39 6.93
CA ILE A 96 -10.97 1.86 8.14
C ILE A 96 -11.55 3.18 8.66
N ASN A 97 -12.11 4.03 7.79
CA ASN A 97 -12.74 5.29 8.14
C ASN A 97 -14.22 5.35 7.67
N PRO A 98 -15.13 4.61 8.33
CA PRO A 98 -16.54 4.53 7.94
C PRO A 98 -17.33 5.82 8.21
N ARG A 99 -16.70 6.88 8.73
CA ARG A 99 -17.35 8.14 9.16
C ARG A 99 -17.08 9.34 8.25
N GLN A 100 -16.60 9.16 7.02
CA GLN A 100 -16.54 10.29 6.08
C GLN A 100 -17.93 10.60 5.50
N GLU A 101 -18.83 11.11 6.33
CA GLU A 101 -19.78 12.13 5.90
C GLU A 101 -18.93 13.33 5.48
N GLN A 102 -18.61 13.43 4.18
CA GLN A 102 -18.07 14.61 3.49
C GLN A 102 -17.36 15.62 4.40
N GLU A 103 -16.22 15.22 4.98
CA GLU A 103 -15.37 16.22 5.61
C GLU A 103 -14.74 17.00 4.46
N ILE A 104 -15.23 18.22 4.23
CA ILE A 104 -14.71 19.12 3.20
C ILE A 104 -13.28 19.47 3.63
N ILE A 105 -12.29 18.75 3.09
CA ILE A 105 -10.88 19.04 3.30
C ILE A 105 -10.48 20.16 2.33
N ASN A 106 -10.44 21.39 2.84
CA ASN A 106 -9.90 22.52 2.08
C ASN A 106 -8.38 22.40 2.00
N ILE A 107 -7.89 21.91 0.85
CA ILE A 107 -6.45 21.77 0.55
C ILE A 107 -5.77 23.16 0.45
N ASP A 108 -6.52 24.21 0.12
CA ASP A 108 -6.03 25.58 -0.09
C ASP A 108 -5.99 26.45 1.19
N GLY A 109 -6.17 25.88 2.38
CA GLY A 109 -6.06 26.60 3.66
C GLY A 109 -7.15 27.65 3.93
N LYS A 110 -8.15 27.79 3.06
CA LYS A 110 -9.28 28.70 3.27
C LYS A 110 -10.31 28.05 4.20
N THR A 111 -10.57 28.68 5.34
CA THR A 111 -11.60 28.24 6.29
C THR A 111 -12.99 28.57 5.76
N LEU A 112 -13.92 27.61 5.77
CA LEU A 112 -15.35 27.87 5.61
C LEU A 112 -15.83 28.70 6.81
N ARG A 113 -16.19 29.97 6.58
CA ARG A 113 -16.97 30.74 7.55
C ARG A 113 -18.45 30.54 7.24
N ARG A 114 -19.19 30.01 8.22
CA ARG A 114 -20.65 30.07 8.24
C ARG A 114 -21.11 31.46 8.64
#